data_AF-A0AA41X5M9-F1
#
_entry.id   AF-A0AA41X5M9-F1
#
_cell.length_a   1.000
_cell.length_b   1.000
_cell.length_c   1.000
_cell.angle_alpha   90.00
_cell.angle_beta   90.00
_cell.angle_gamma   90.00
#
_symmetry.space_group_name_H-M   'P 1'
#
loop_
_entity.id
_entity.type
_entity.pdbx_description
1 polymer ?
#
loop_
_entity_poly.entity_id
_entity_poly.type
_entity_poly.pdbx_seq_one_letter_code
_entity_poly.pdbx_strand_id
1 'polypeptide(L)'
;MAGHIRVSTAQVAQTATTVESLNKRLMEELKTSQATLKNLTNSWEGEAAQATVAAFDEFAAKYFQSYYDILDNYVKFLRANVDQGYTETETVNTSLSDAFK
;
A
#
# COMPACT_ATOMS: atom_id res chain seq x y z
N MET A 1 20.17 1.97 -31.19
CA MET A 1 20.30 2.59 -29.84
C MET A 1 18.93 3.00 -29.37
N ALA A 2 18.15 2.05 -28.83
CA ALA A 2 16.86 2.35 -28.20
C ALA A 2 17.15 2.57 -26.72
N GLY A 3 16.80 3.76 -26.23
CA GLY A 3 17.16 4.26 -24.91
C GLY A 3 16.78 3.29 -23.81
N HIS A 4 17.79 2.91 -23.03
CA HIS A 4 17.66 2.21 -21.76
C HIS A 4 16.58 2.89 -20.92
N ILE A 5 15.45 2.22 -20.71
CA ILE A 5 14.49 2.58 -19.66
C ILE A 5 15.19 2.28 -18.34
N ARG A 6 16.02 3.21 -17.92
CA ARG A 6 16.74 3.24 -16.65
C ARG A 6 15.87 3.93 -15.61
N VAL A 7 14.56 3.67 -15.60
CA VAL A 7 13.82 3.81 -14.35
C VAL A 7 14.41 2.71 -13.49
N SER A 8 15.28 3.11 -12.56
CA SER A 8 15.99 2.16 -11.70
C SER A 8 14.93 1.28 -11.06
N THR A 9 15.03 -0.04 -11.22
CA THR A 9 14.24 -1.01 -10.47
C THR A 9 14.23 -0.67 -8.98
N ALA A 10 15.33 -0.10 -8.46
CA ALA A 10 15.43 0.45 -7.12
C ALA A 10 14.51 1.66 -6.85
N GLN A 11 14.29 2.56 -7.82
CA GLN A 11 13.33 3.66 -7.67
C GLN A 11 11.89 3.13 -7.60
N VAL A 12 11.53 2.16 -8.44
CA VAL A 12 10.18 1.57 -8.40
C VAL A 12 9.97 0.79 -7.10
N ALA A 13 10.97 0.03 -6.65
CA ALA A 13 10.94 -0.65 -5.35
C ALA A 13 10.83 0.33 -4.18
N GLN A 14 11.55 1.46 -4.24
CA GLN A 14 11.46 2.53 -3.24
C GLN A 14 10.08 3.19 -3.24
N THR A 15 9.51 3.46 -4.41
CA THR A 15 8.16 3.98 -4.55
C THR A 15 7.14 2.99 -3.99
N ALA A 16 7.23 1.70 -4.31
CA ALA A 16 6.36 0.65 -3.79
C ALA A 16 6.41 0.57 -2.25
N THR A 17 7.61 0.65 -1.68
CA THR A 17 7.81 0.68 -0.21
C THR A 17 7.20 1.95 0.41
N THR A 18 7.31 3.09 -0.26
CA THR A 18 6.72 4.35 0.19
C THR A 18 5.18 4.27 0.17
N VAL A 19 4.60 3.73 -0.91
CA VAL A 19 3.14 3.53 -1.03
C VAL A 19 2.63 2.54 0.01
N GLU A 20 3.37 1.45 0.28
CA GLU A 20 3.04 0.50 1.35
C GLU A 20 2.99 1.21 2.73
N SER A 21 3.99 2.03 3.03
CA SER A 21 4.03 2.80 4.27
C SER A 21 2.87 3.78 4.38
N LEU A 22 2.55 4.51 3.31
CA LEU A 22 1.39 5.41 3.26
C LEU A 22 0.07 4.65 3.46
N ASN A 23 -0.06 3.45 2.90
CA ASN A 23 -1.25 2.62 3.06
C ASN A 23 -1.43 2.15 4.52
N LYS A 24 -0.35 1.76 5.19
CA LYS A 24 -0.37 1.42 6.63
C LYS A 24 -0.77 2.62 7.48
N ARG A 25 -0.18 3.80 7.20
CA ARG A 25 -0.54 5.05 7.90
C ARG A 25 -2.01 5.42 7.67
N LEU A 26 -2.52 5.28 6.45
CA LEU A 26 -3.93 5.52 6.16
C LEU A 26 -4.84 4.61 7.01
N MET A 27 -4.53 3.32 7.09
CA MET A 27 -5.27 2.37 7.93
C MET A 27 -5.22 2.76 9.42
N GLU A 28 -4.06 3.22 9.92
CA GLU A 28 -3.91 3.71 11.29
C GLU A 28 -4.75 4.96 11.56
N GLU A 29 -4.74 5.94 10.66
CA GLU A 29 -5.55 7.17 10.77
C GLU A 29 -7.05 6.86 10.74
N LEU A 30 -7.47 5.93 9.89
CA LEU A 30 -8.85 5.46 9.81
C LEU A 30 -9.30 4.79 11.13
N LYS A 31 -8.48 3.90 11.69
CA LYS A 31 -8.73 3.27 12.99
C LYS A 31 -8.72 4.28 14.14
N THR A 32 -7.84 5.27 14.09
CA THR A 32 -7.76 6.35 15.08
C THR A 32 -9.02 7.22 15.05
N SER A 33 -9.55 7.49 13.85
CA SER A 33 -10.83 8.18 13.66
C SER A 33 -11.99 7.40 14.27
N GLN A 34 -12.04 6.08 14.05
CA GLN A 34 -13.03 5.19 14.67
C GLN A 34 -12.95 5.23 16.20
N ALA A 35 -11.73 5.15 16.76
CA ALA A 35 -11.51 5.19 18.19
C ALA A 35 -11.91 6.55 18.79
N THR A 36 -11.63 7.65 18.09
CA THR A 36 -12.05 9.01 18.51
C THR A 36 -13.57 9.13 18.59
N LEU A 37 -14.30 8.59 17.61
CA LEU A 37 -15.76 8.58 17.63
C LEU A 37 -16.32 7.69 18.75
N LYS A 38 -15.69 6.55 19.03
CA LYS A 38 -16.03 5.72 20.19
C LYS A 38 -15.75 6.44 21.51
N ASN A 39 -14.68 7.22 21.60
CA ASN A 39 -14.40 8.00 22.79
C ASN A 39 -15.41 9.15 22.99
N LEU A 40 -15.98 9.69 21.91
CA LEU A 40 -17.02 10.72 22.00
C LEU A 40 -18.25 10.22 22.76
N THR A 41 -18.57 8.92 22.74
CA THR A 41 -19.71 8.38 23.50
C THR A 41 -19.51 8.45 25.00
N ASN A 42 -18.28 8.65 25.50
CA ASN A 42 -18.02 8.86 26.92
C ASN A 42 -18.49 10.22 27.42
N SER A 43 -18.70 11.18 26.52
CA SER A 43 -19.15 12.55 26.85
C SER A 43 -20.50 12.88 26.23
N TRP A 44 -20.90 12.15 25.19
CA TRP A 44 -22.19 12.28 24.53
C TRP A 44 -22.90 10.93 24.54
N GLU A 45 -23.76 10.74 25.53
CA GLU A 45 -24.58 9.54 25.69
C GLU A 45 -25.99 9.77 25.12
N GLY A 46 -26.55 8.74 24.48
CA GLY A 46 -27.89 8.77 23.92
C GLY A 46 -28.02 7.96 22.64
N GLU A 47 -29.25 7.76 22.19
CA GLU A 47 -29.58 6.98 20.99
C GLU A 47 -28.91 7.54 19.72
N ALA A 48 -28.81 8.87 19.62
CA ALA A 48 -28.12 9.54 18.51
C ALA A 48 -26.60 9.26 18.48
N ALA A 49 -25.94 9.21 19.65
CA ALA A 49 -24.52 8.90 19.74
C ALA A 49 -24.25 7.43 19.38
N GLN A 50 -25.09 6.52 19.87
CA GLN A 50 -25.01 5.10 19.51
C GLN A 50 -25.25 4.87 18.02
N ALA A 51 -26.25 5.53 17.42
CA ALA A 51 -26.52 5.46 15.98
C ALA A 51 -25.34 5.98 15.15
N THR A 52 -24.69 7.07 15.59
CA THR A 52 -23.51 7.63 14.91
C THR A 52 -22.32 6.67 14.95
N VAL A 53 -22.04 6.06 16.11
CA VAL A 53 -20.97 5.06 16.22
C VAL A 53 -21.28 3.83 15.40
N ALA A 54 -22.51 3.33 15.42
CA ALA A 54 -22.92 2.18 14.62
C ALA A 54 -22.76 2.44 13.12
N ALA A 55 -23.18 3.61 12.64
CA ALA A 55 -23.01 4.00 11.24
C ALA A 55 -21.53 4.08 10.85
N PHE A 56 -20.67 4.61 11.73
CA PHE A 56 -19.23 4.68 11.46
C PHE A 56 -18.55 3.31 11.53
N ASP A 57 -18.97 2.42 12.43
CA ASP A 57 -18.47 1.04 12.50
C ASP A 57 -18.86 0.25 11.24
N GLU A 58 -20.07 0.46 10.71
CA GLU A 58 -20.49 -0.12 9.43
C GLU A 58 -19.65 0.42 8.26
N PHE A 59 -19.39 1.73 8.25
CA PHE A 59 -18.47 2.34 7.28
C PHE A 59 -17.07 1.74 7.36
N ALA A 60 -16.52 1.60 8.57
CA ALA A 60 -15.20 1.02 8.80
C ALA A 60 -15.13 -0.42 8.27
N ALA A 61 -16.13 -1.24 8.61
CA ALA A 61 -16.21 -2.64 8.18
C ALA A 61 -16.31 -2.79 6.66
N LYS A 62 -17.00 -1.86 5.97
CA LYS A 62 -17.18 -1.90 4.52
C LYS A 62 -15.95 -1.43 3.74
N TYR A 63 -15.25 -0.41 4.23
CA TYR A 63 -14.32 0.33 3.39
C TYR A 63 -12.86 0.27 3.83
N PHE A 64 -12.55 0.15 5.13
CA PHE A 64 -11.16 0.26 5.60
C PHE A 64 -10.27 -0.82 4.98
N GLN A 65 -10.74 -2.07 5.00
CA GLN A 65 -10.00 -3.18 4.41
C GLN A 65 -9.91 -3.05 2.89
N SER A 66 -11.00 -2.66 2.23
CA SER A 66 -11.03 -2.48 0.77
C SER A 66 -10.02 -1.43 0.29
N TYR A 67 -9.95 -0.27 0.96
CA TYR A 67 -8.95 0.76 0.63
C TYR A 67 -7.52 0.25 0.83
N TYR A 68 -7.29 -0.49 1.90
CA TYR A 68 -5.98 -1.10 2.15
C TYR A 68 -5.62 -2.11 1.07
N ASP A 69 -6.55 -3.01 0.72
CA ASP A 69 -6.33 -4.07 -0.26
C ASP A 69 -6.08 -3.50 -1.65
N ILE A 70 -6.78 -2.44 -2.05
CA ILE A 70 -6.56 -1.77 -3.34
C ILE A 70 -5.12 -1.28 -3.43
N LEU A 71 -4.65 -0.52 -2.44
CA LEU A 71 -3.30 0.03 -2.43
C LEU A 71 -2.23 -1.06 -2.29
N ASP A 72 -2.49 -2.08 -1.48
CA ASP A 72 -1.59 -3.23 -1.33
C ASP A 72 -1.45 -4.04 -2.62
N ASN A 73 -2.55 -4.23 -3.36
CA ASN A 73 -2.51 -4.86 -4.68
C ASN A 73 -1.69 -4.05 -5.70
N TYR A 74 -1.78 -2.71 -5.68
CA TYR A 74 -0.91 -1.87 -6.51
C TYR A 74 0.57 -1.99 -6.11
N VAL A 75 0.90 -2.04 -4.81
CA VAL A 75 2.27 -2.26 -4.33
C VAL A 75 2.79 -3.62 -4.79
N LYS A 76 1.99 -4.68 -4.65
CA LYS A 76 2.33 -6.03 -5.12
C LYS A 76 2.56 -6.06 -6.63
N PHE A 77 1.71 -5.38 -7.40
CA PHE A 77 1.88 -5.25 -8.84
C PHE A 77 3.19 -4.52 -9.19
N LEU A 78 3.48 -3.39 -8.53
CA LEU A 78 4.74 -2.67 -8.73
C LEU A 78 5.96 -3.57 -8.44
N ARG A 79 5.92 -4.36 -7.37
CA ARG A 79 7.00 -5.29 -7.01
C ARG A 79 7.14 -6.42 -8.03
N ALA A 80 6.04 -7.05 -8.45
CA ALA A 80 6.07 -8.14 -9.43
C ALA A 80 6.66 -7.72 -10.79
N ASN A 81 6.35 -6.50 -11.25
CA ASN A 81 6.91 -5.96 -12.50
C ASN A 81 8.40 -5.61 -12.36
N VAL A 82 8.84 -5.19 -11.17
CA VAL A 82 10.26 -4.94 -10.87
C VAL A 82 11.06 -6.24 -10.82
N ASP A 83 10.53 -7.27 -10.18
CA ASP A 83 11.20 -8.57 -10.06
C ASP A 83 11.37 -9.24 -11.44
N GLN A 84 10.34 -9.20 -12.31
CA GLN A 84 10.46 -9.70 -13.68
C GLN A 84 11.52 -8.94 -14.50
N GLY A 85 11.52 -7.60 -14.45
CA GLY A 85 12.50 -6.78 -15.16
C GLY A 85 13.94 -6.93 -14.62
N TYR A 86 14.10 -7.19 -13.32
CA TYR A 86 15.40 -7.44 -12.70
C TYR A 86 15.96 -8.81 -13.10
N THR A 87 15.12 -9.86 -13.09
CA THR A 87 15.53 -11.24 -13.42
C THR A 87 16.00 -11.36 -14.88
N GLU A 88 15.32 -10.70 -15.82
CA GLU A 88 15.77 -10.65 -17.23
C GLU A 88 17.07 -9.85 -17.39
N THR A 89 17.23 -8.74 -16.67
CA THR A 89 18.43 -7.90 -16.79
C THR A 89 19.67 -8.55 -16.15
N GLU A 90 19.52 -9.24 -15.01
CA GLU A 90 20.63 -10.01 -14.40
C GLU A 90 21.02 -11.21 -15.25
N THR A 91 20.07 -11.98 -15.78
CA THR A 91 20.38 -13.15 -16.62
C THR A 91 21.19 -12.76 -17.87
N VAL A 92 20.84 -11.64 -18.50
CA VAL A 92 21.59 -11.10 -19.64
C VAL A 92 22.99 -10.63 -19.22
N ASN A 93 23.13 -9.96 -18.07
CA ASN A 93 24.43 -9.44 -17.62
C ASN A 93 25.40 -10.54 -17.15
N THR A 94 24.93 -11.60 -16.50
CA THR A 94 25.78 -12.74 -16.09
C THR A 94 26.25 -13.53 -17.31
N SER A 95 25.39 -13.73 -18.32
CA SER A 95 25.78 -14.43 -19.56
C SER A 95 26.81 -13.65 -20.40
N LEU A 96 26.77 -12.31 -20.38
CA LEU A 96 27.75 -11.47 -21.06
C LEU A 96 29.11 -11.49 -20.36
N SER A 97 29.17 -11.56 -19.02
CA SER A 97 30.45 -11.60 -18.30
C SER A 97 31.20 -12.92 -18.44
N ASP A 98 30.49 -14.05 -18.64
CA ASP A 98 31.12 -15.34 -18.95
C ASP A 98 31.59 -15.44 -20.41
N ALA A 99 31.02 -14.64 -21.31
CA ALA A 99 31.45 -14.58 -22.72
C ALA A 99 32.69 -13.70 -22.97
N PHE A 100 33.17 -12.98 -21.95
CA PHE A 100 34.40 -12.16 -22.01
C PHE A 100 35.56 -12.74 -21.18
N LYS A 101 35.50 -14.03 -20.80
CA LYS A 101 36.65 -14.79 -20.29
C LYS A 101 37.30 -15.64 -21.36
#